data_AF-T2MBR3-F1
#
_entry.id   AF-T2MBR3-F1
#
_cell.length_a   1.000
_cell.length_b   1.000
_cell.length_c   1.000
_cell.angle_alpha   90.00
_cell.angle_beta   90.00
_cell.angle_gamma   90.00
#
_symmetry.space_group_name_H-M   'P 1'
#
loop_
_entity.id
_entity.type
_entity.pdbx_description
1 polymer ?
#
loop_
_entity_poly.entity_id
_entity_poly.type
_entity_poly.pdbx_seq_one_letter_code
_entity_poly.pdbx_strand_id
1 'polypeptide(L)'
;MATEEIEEYEFKESIKNARKALALCLCNKFTEAQKFLQTLDGSCMYHSLSISTIAYLQAVLTYEQKYIQLAHEKVKETLKICDKQRKKRSWNESIYSWFGKPYFDDFSIIELHAELCYAECLLEEALLTFLQDENLISFVKGGLKIRNAYQLYRCCLIALEQNPFSLKGSSTRADFESGVEMGMGTFNLLLSLLPPRVLKLLEWVGFSGDKEQGLFLLDKGCNSKGLRDAMCGITLLGFHLVVSPLLGIGDSDISYSSKHLSRYMETYPNSSLFLYFSGRLLQTQCQIKEALIEYEKSVSVNIDWKQIHHICYWEMMWCYSFKGDWSNAAMYASILADESKWSKSSYKYMHAAFLIMQQPECNKDLNQSKLFKEKIEKLLDEVVQHKQRIAG
;
A
#
# COMPACT_ATOMS: atom_id res chain seq x y z
N MET A 1 16.72 -25.84 -25.12
CA MET A 1 15.54 -26.72 -25.22
C MET A 1 15.07 -27.25 -23.87
N ALA A 2 15.57 -28.37 -23.32
CA ALA A 2 15.04 -28.90 -22.05
C ALA A 2 15.16 -27.92 -20.85
N THR A 3 16.26 -27.17 -20.76
CA THR A 3 16.49 -26.21 -19.66
C THR A 3 15.60 -24.96 -19.77
N GLU A 4 15.37 -24.44 -20.97
CA GLU A 4 14.53 -23.24 -21.19
C GLU A 4 13.05 -23.54 -20.95
N GLU A 5 12.59 -24.74 -21.35
CA GLU A 5 11.21 -25.18 -21.09
C GLU A 5 10.94 -25.38 -19.59
N ILE A 6 11.93 -25.89 -18.84
CA ILE A 6 11.87 -26.01 -17.38
C ILE A 6 11.81 -24.61 -16.74
N GLU A 7 12.68 -23.69 -17.16
CA GLU A 7 12.73 -22.32 -16.64
C GLU A 7 11.40 -21.57 -16.90
N GLU A 8 10.81 -21.73 -18.09
CA GLU A 8 9.51 -21.13 -18.41
C GLU A 8 8.36 -21.75 -17.60
N TYR A 9 8.40 -23.07 -17.35
CA TYR A 9 7.43 -23.75 -16.50
C TYR A 9 7.52 -23.27 -15.04
N GLU A 10 8.72 -23.24 -14.47
CA GLU A 10 8.98 -22.75 -13.10
C GLU A 10 8.56 -21.29 -12.95
N PHE A 11 8.86 -20.45 -13.95
CA PHE A 11 8.41 -19.07 -14.00
C PHE A 11 6.87 -18.95 -13.94
N LYS A 12 6.15 -19.67 -14.80
CA LYS A 12 4.67 -19.65 -14.81
C LYS A 12 4.08 -20.17 -13.50
N GLU A 13 4.66 -21.23 -12.94
CA GLU A 13 4.21 -21.79 -11.68
C GLU A 13 4.45 -20.82 -10.52
N SER A 14 5.55 -20.08 -10.54
CA SER A 14 5.86 -19.08 -9.52
C SER A 14 4.83 -17.94 -9.46
N ILE A 15 4.27 -17.54 -10.60
CA ILE A 15 3.17 -16.56 -10.66
C ILE A 15 1.88 -17.13 -10.06
N LYS A 16 1.57 -18.41 -10.33
CA LYS A 16 0.38 -19.05 -9.73
C LYS A 16 0.51 -19.13 -8.21
N ASN A 17 1.69 -19.48 -7.71
CA ASN A 17 1.99 -19.51 -6.29
C ASN A 17 1.88 -18.12 -5.66
N ALA A 18 2.38 -17.08 -6.34
CA ALA A 18 2.19 -15.69 -5.91
C ALA A 18 0.71 -15.31 -5.80
N ARG A 19 -0.12 -15.70 -6.78
CA ARG A 19 -1.58 -15.46 -6.77
C ARG A 19 -2.26 -16.16 -5.60
N LYS A 20 -1.84 -17.39 -5.27
CA LYS A 20 -2.34 -18.13 -4.11
C LYS A 20 -1.95 -17.45 -2.79
N ALA A 21 -0.72 -16.99 -2.66
CA ALA A 21 -0.25 -16.27 -1.48
C ALA A 21 -1.02 -14.94 -1.29
N LEU A 22 -1.25 -14.20 -2.38
CA LEU A 22 -2.06 -12.99 -2.36
C LEU A 22 -3.51 -13.27 -1.93
N ALA A 23 -4.14 -14.30 -2.48
CA ALA A 23 -5.50 -14.69 -2.10
C ALA A 23 -5.61 -15.06 -0.61
N LEU A 24 -4.60 -15.75 -0.06
CA LEU A 24 -4.53 -16.02 1.38
C LEU A 24 -4.46 -14.72 2.20
N CYS A 25 -3.64 -13.76 1.79
CA CYS A 25 -3.55 -12.45 2.47
C CYS A 25 -4.87 -11.68 2.40
N LEU A 26 -5.55 -11.65 1.25
CA LEU A 26 -6.86 -11.02 1.10
C LEU A 26 -7.95 -11.70 1.94
N CYS A 27 -7.79 -12.99 2.24
CA CYS A 27 -8.61 -13.75 3.18
C CYS A 27 -8.17 -13.64 4.64
N ASN A 28 -7.32 -12.67 5.00
CA ASN A 28 -6.77 -12.43 6.35
C ASN A 28 -5.82 -13.53 6.88
N LYS A 29 -5.32 -14.43 6.01
CA LYS A 29 -4.49 -15.58 6.37
C LYS A 29 -3.01 -15.33 6.05
N PHE A 30 -2.43 -14.28 6.62
CA PHE A 30 -1.04 -13.88 6.40
C PHE A 30 -0.04 -14.94 6.86
N THR A 31 -0.27 -15.58 8.02
CA THR A 31 0.59 -16.65 8.54
C THR A 31 0.55 -17.88 7.64
N GLU A 32 -0.60 -18.24 7.10
CA GLU A 32 -0.72 -19.36 6.13
C GLU A 32 0.01 -19.01 4.83
N ALA A 33 -0.11 -17.77 4.34
CA ALA A 33 0.62 -17.30 3.16
C ALA A 33 2.14 -17.38 3.37
N GLN A 34 2.64 -16.92 4.52
CA GLN A 34 4.05 -17.01 4.88
C GLN A 34 4.54 -18.46 4.94
N LYS A 35 3.81 -19.35 5.64
CA LYS A 35 4.16 -20.78 5.72
C LYS A 35 4.18 -21.43 4.34
N PHE A 36 3.19 -21.14 3.51
CA PHE A 36 3.13 -21.64 2.14
C PHE A 36 4.36 -21.20 1.33
N LEU A 37 4.71 -19.92 1.33
CA LEU A 37 5.86 -19.41 0.59
C LEU A 37 7.20 -19.94 1.13
N GLN A 38 7.32 -20.22 2.42
CA GLN A 38 8.51 -20.84 3.02
C GLN A 38 8.76 -22.28 2.52
N THR A 39 7.74 -22.96 1.98
CA THR A 39 7.92 -24.29 1.37
C THR A 39 8.45 -24.23 -0.07
N LEU A 40 8.48 -23.04 -0.68
CA LEU A 40 8.86 -22.85 -2.06
C LEU A 40 10.34 -22.48 -2.16
N ASP A 41 10.94 -22.78 -3.31
CA ASP A 41 12.28 -22.28 -3.60
C ASP A 41 12.24 -20.76 -3.80
N GLY A 42 12.96 -20.05 -2.92
CA GLY A 42 13.12 -18.60 -2.96
C GLY A 42 14.03 -18.11 -4.09
N SER A 43 14.63 -19.00 -4.89
CA SER A 43 15.43 -18.62 -6.07
C SER A 43 14.58 -18.08 -7.23
N CYS A 44 13.29 -18.43 -7.26
CA CYS A 44 12.35 -17.97 -8.27
C CYS A 44 11.89 -16.52 -8.02
N MET A 45 11.86 -15.70 -9.07
CA MET A 45 11.54 -14.28 -8.98
C MET A 45 10.23 -13.97 -8.25
N TYR A 46 9.11 -14.60 -8.64
CA TYR A 46 7.81 -14.31 -8.05
C TYR A 46 7.60 -14.92 -6.66
N HIS A 47 8.30 -16.01 -6.33
CA HIS A 47 8.34 -16.52 -4.96
C HIS A 47 9.07 -15.52 -4.07
N SER A 48 10.28 -15.10 -4.47
CA SER A 48 11.07 -14.11 -3.73
C SER A 48 10.33 -12.78 -3.57
N LEU A 49 9.69 -12.29 -4.64
CA LEU A 49 8.85 -11.09 -4.59
C LEU A 49 7.70 -11.25 -3.60
N SER A 50 6.96 -12.35 -3.64
CA SER A 50 5.85 -12.57 -2.69
C SER A 50 6.34 -12.62 -1.25
N ILE A 51 7.49 -13.23 -0.99
CA ILE A 51 8.12 -13.28 0.33
C ILE A 51 8.51 -11.87 0.79
N SER A 52 9.17 -11.09 -0.07
CA SER A 52 9.62 -9.74 0.27
C SER A 52 8.43 -8.79 0.46
N THR A 53 7.40 -8.85 -0.39
CA THR A 53 6.19 -8.02 -0.27
C THR A 53 5.44 -8.31 1.03
N ILE A 54 5.28 -9.58 1.43
CA ILE A 54 4.63 -9.90 2.71
C ILE A 54 5.46 -9.41 3.89
N ALA A 55 6.79 -9.58 3.86
CA ALA A 55 7.69 -9.04 4.89
C ALA A 55 7.60 -7.51 4.97
N TYR A 56 7.57 -6.84 3.82
CA TYR A 56 7.37 -5.41 3.68
C TYR A 56 6.03 -4.95 4.27
N LEU A 57 4.91 -5.61 3.95
CA LEU A 57 3.60 -5.30 4.52
C LEU A 57 3.61 -5.45 6.04
N GLN A 58 4.24 -6.49 6.56
CA GLN A 58 4.40 -6.68 8.01
C GLN A 58 5.21 -5.55 8.64
N ALA A 59 6.30 -5.13 8.01
CA ALA A 59 7.13 -4.02 8.48
C ALA A 59 6.35 -2.70 8.52
N VAL A 60 5.63 -2.36 7.45
CA VAL A 60 4.84 -1.13 7.34
C VAL A 60 3.69 -1.13 8.36
N LEU A 61 2.93 -2.22 8.47
CA LEU A 61 1.78 -2.26 9.38
C LEU A 61 2.23 -2.19 10.84
N THR A 62 3.23 -2.98 11.22
CA THR A 62 3.66 -3.10 12.62
C THR A 62 4.58 -1.98 13.08
N TYR A 63 5.32 -1.38 12.15
CA TYR A 63 6.36 -0.38 12.41
C TYR A 63 7.34 -0.81 13.52
N GLU A 64 7.71 -2.09 13.53
CA GLU A 64 8.76 -2.61 14.42
C GLU A 64 10.08 -2.75 13.69
N GLN A 65 11.16 -2.25 14.31
CA GLN A 65 12.51 -2.28 13.75
C GLN A 65 12.97 -3.68 13.32
N LYS A 66 12.62 -4.72 14.08
CA LYS A 66 12.95 -6.12 13.72
C LYS A 66 12.31 -6.55 12.39
N TYR A 67 11.08 -6.14 12.12
CA TYR A 67 10.37 -6.47 10.88
C TYR A 67 10.83 -5.58 9.72
N ILE A 68 11.15 -4.31 9.99
CA ILE A 68 11.75 -3.40 9.00
C ILE A 68 13.09 -3.94 8.51
N GLN A 69 13.95 -4.42 9.41
CA GLN A 69 15.24 -5.04 9.05
C GLN A 69 15.05 -6.32 8.21
N LEU A 70 14.16 -7.22 8.65
CA LEU A 70 13.84 -8.43 7.90
C LEU A 70 13.31 -8.12 6.49
N ALA A 71 12.41 -7.13 6.37
CA ALA A 71 11.88 -6.70 5.08
C ALA A 71 12.99 -6.16 4.16
N HIS A 72 13.89 -5.33 4.68
CA HIS A 72 15.06 -4.85 3.93
C HIS A 72 15.93 -5.98 3.41
N GLU A 73 16.20 -7.00 4.23
CA GLU A 73 16.97 -8.17 3.82
C GLU A 73 16.28 -8.91 2.68
N LYS A 74 14.99 -9.20 2.82
CA LYS A 74 14.20 -9.94 1.82
C LYS A 74 14.05 -9.16 0.51
N VAL A 75 13.77 -7.86 0.56
CA VAL A 75 13.68 -7.01 -0.64
C VAL A 75 15.03 -6.95 -1.36
N LYS A 76 16.17 -6.86 -0.64
CA LYS A 76 17.51 -6.90 -1.24
C LYS A 76 17.85 -8.25 -1.88
N GLU A 77 17.41 -9.36 -1.30
CA GLU A 77 17.53 -10.69 -1.90
C GLU A 77 16.74 -10.76 -3.21
N THR A 78 15.48 -10.31 -3.21
CA THR A 78 14.64 -10.26 -4.42
C THR A 78 15.24 -9.35 -5.50
N LEU A 79 15.77 -8.18 -5.14
CA LEU A 79 16.45 -7.27 -6.07
C LEU A 79 17.62 -7.97 -6.79
N LYS A 80 18.43 -8.75 -6.06
CA LYS A 80 19.55 -9.52 -6.65
C LYS A 80 19.06 -10.61 -7.60
N ILE A 81 17.94 -11.27 -7.28
CA ILE A 81 17.35 -12.30 -8.15
C ILE A 81 16.83 -11.66 -9.44
N CYS A 82 16.04 -10.58 -9.32
CA CYS A 82 15.53 -9.85 -10.47
C CYS A 82 16.68 -9.33 -11.33
N ASP A 83 17.72 -8.74 -10.74
CA ASP A 83 18.87 -8.19 -11.49
C ASP A 83 19.63 -9.24 -12.31
N LYS A 84 19.71 -10.49 -11.83
CA LYS A 84 20.30 -11.61 -12.60
C LYS A 84 19.49 -11.98 -13.84
N GLN A 85 18.16 -11.83 -13.77
CA GLN A 85 17.21 -12.18 -14.84
C GLN A 85 16.84 -10.99 -15.73
N ARG A 86 17.23 -9.77 -15.37
CA ARG A 86 17.07 -8.59 -16.20
C ARG A 86 18.01 -8.63 -17.39
N LYS A 87 17.58 -7.99 -18.48
CA LYS A 87 18.41 -7.86 -19.68
C LYS A 87 19.68 -7.07 -19.35
N LYS A 88 20.84 -7.70 -19.51
CA LYS A 88 22.14 -7.05 -19.30
C LYS A 88 22.38 -6.04 -20.41
N ARG A 89 22.10 -4.76 -20.14
CA ARG A 89 22.38 -3.67 -21.10
C ARG A 89 23.89 -3.57 -21.30
N SER A 90 24.35 -3.63 -22.55
CA SER A 90 25.73 -3.30 -22.87
C SER A 90 25.96 -1.82 -22.55
N TRP A 91 27.06 -1.48 -21.87
CA TRP A 91 27.34 -0.11 -21.39
C TRP A 91 27.23 0.96 -22.50
N ASN A 92 27.45 0.59 -23.77
CA ASN A 92 27.39 1.50 -24.92
C ASN A 92 25.96 1.86 -25.38
N GLU A 93 24.91 1.13 -24.98
CA GLU A 93 23.51 1.43 -25.35
C GLU A 93 22.82 2.39 -24.36
N SER A 94 23.39 2.53 -23.16
CA SER A 94 22.80 3.28 -22.04
C SER A 94 22.70 4.79 -22.24
N ILE A 95 23.51 5.35 -23.15
CA ILE A 95 23.53 6.80 -23.44
C ILE A 95 22.58 7.16 -24.60
N TYR A 96 22.36 6.25 -25.56
CA TYR A 96 21.44 6.47 -26.69
C TYR A 96 19.96 6.23 -26.33
N SER A 97 19.66 5.45 -25.27
CA SER A 97 18.29 5.18 -24.83
C SER A 97 17.64 6.30 -23.98
N TRP A 98 18.37 7.39 -23.67
CA TRP A 98 17.77 8.54 -22.98
C TRP A 98 16.94 9.40 -23.95
N PHE A 99 17.33 9.46 -25.23
CA PHE A 99 16.69 10.32 -26.24
C PHE A 99 15.89 9.57 -27.32
N GLY A 100 15.96 8.22 -27.38
CA GLY A 100 15.20 7.39 -28.32
C GLY A 100 14.25 6.40 -27.62
N LYS A 101 13.16 6.00 -28.29
CA LYS A 101 12.27 4.94 -27.77
C LYS A 101 13.04 3.61 -27.72
N PRO A 102 13.17 2.95 -26.55
CA PRO A 102 13.86 1.66 -26.46
C PRO A 102 13.14 0.58 -27.28
N TYR A 103 13.88 -0.28 -27.97
CA TYR A 103 13.34 -1.38 -28.78
C TYR A 103 13.22 -2.65 -27.93
N PHE A 104 12.03 -3.25 -27.88
CA PHE A 104 11.73 -4.35 -26.95
C PHE A 104 11.56 -5.74 -27.60
N ASP A 105 11.61 -5.88 -28.93
CA ASP A 105 11.38 -7.20 -29.56
C ASP A 105 12.43 -8.25 -29.18
N ASP A 106 13.62 -7.83 -28.78
CA ASP A 106 14.69 -8.71 -28.32
C ASP A 106 14.60 -9.08 -26.83
N PHE A 107 13.56 -8.66 -26.11
CA PHE A 107 13.37 -9.03 -24.70
C PHE A 107 12.60 -10.33 -24.59
N SER A 108 13.07 -11.24 -23.72
CA SER A 108 12.27 -12.38 -23.30
C SER A 108 11.14 -11.95 -22.36
N ILE A 109 10.11 -12.79 -22.22
CA ILE A 109 9.01 -12.51 -21.28
C ILE A 109 9.51 -12.46 -19.84
N ILE A 110 10.48 -13.31 -19.48
CA ILE A 110 11.08 -13.33 -18.14
C ILE A 110 11.83 -12.03 -17.87
N GLU A 111 12.60 -11.52 -18.84
CA GLU A 111 13.32 -10.24 -18.73
C GLU A 111 12.35 -9.07 -18.53
N LEU A 112 11.22 -9.04 -19.25
CA LEU A 112 10.17 -8.02 -19.06
C LEU A 112 9.62 -8.06 -17.63
N HIS A 113 9.23 -9.24 -17.16
CA HIS A 113 8.75 -9.41 -15.79
C HIS A 113 9.83 -9.08 -14.74
N ALA A 114 11.11 -9.32 -15.03
CA ALA A 114 12.22 -8.96 -14.15
C ALA A 114 12.41 -7.45 -14.03
N GLU A 115 12.25 -6.67 -15.10
CA GLU A 115 12.23 -5.20 -15.02
C GLU A 115 11.07 -4.70 -14.15
N LEU A 116 9.88 -5.29 -14.30
CA LEU A 116 8.70 -4.95 -13.48
C LEU A 116 8.91 -5.29 -12.00
N CYS A 117 9.32 -6.51 -11.67
CA CYS A 117 9.51 -6.94 -10.28
C CYS A 117 10.65 -6.16 -9.60
N TYR A 118 11.70 -5.81 -10.35
CA TYR A 118 12.76 -4.94 -9.85
C TYR A 118 12.26 -3.53 -9.51
N ALA A 119 11.40 -2.96 -10.36
CA ALA A 119 10.76 -1.67 -10.10
C ALA A 119 9.88 -1.69 -8.85
N GLU A 120 9.10 -2.75 -8.65
CA GLU A 120 8.30 -2.99 -7.43
C GLU A 120 9.19 -3.04 -6.19
N CYS A 121 10.26 -3.83 -6.23
CA CYS A 121 11.19 -3.95 -5.09
C CYS A 121 11.92 -2.63 -4.78
N LEU A 122 12.22 -1.81 -5.79
CA LEU A 122 12.81 -0.48 -5.55
C LEU A 122 11.85 0.44 -4.79
N LEU A 123 10.54 0.34 -5.02
CA LEU A 123 9.53 1.09 -4.26
C LEU A 123 9.45 0.61 -2.82
N GLU A 124 9.37 -0.72 -2.61
CA GLU A 124 9.36 -1.32 -1.27
C GLU A 124 10.61 -0.89 -0.48
N GLU A 125 11.80 -1.01 -1.10
CA GLU A 125 13.07 -0.60 -0.49
C GLU A 125 13.13 0.90 -0.22
N ALA A 126 12.56 1.74 -1.08
CA ALA A 126 12.50 3.18 -0.88
C ALA A 126 11.68 3.53 0.35
N LEU A 127 10.48 2.93 0.51
CA LEU A 127 9.65 3.18 1.67
C LEU A 127 10.32 2.66 2.95
N LEU A 128 10.88 1.44 2.93
CA LEU A 128 11.60 0.91 4.09
C LEU A 128 12.79 1.81 4.47
N THR A 129 13.49 2.38 3.49
CA THR A 129 14.59 3.34 3.74
C THR A 129 14.10 4.57 4.52
N PHE A 130 12.87 5.06 4.25
CA PHE A 130 12.27 6.16 5.01
C PHE A 130 11.85 5.74 6.42
N LEU A 131 11.46 4.48 6.62
CA LEU A 131 11.05 3.95 7.92
C LEU A 131 12.24 3.61 8.84
N GLN A 132 13.41 3.36 8.27
CA GLN A 132 14.59 2.91 9.03
C GLN A 132 15.29 4.04 9.78
N ASP A 133 15.63 5.16 9.12
CA ASP A 133 16.39 6.25 9.71
C ASP A 133 15.94 7.63 9.22
N GLU A 134 15.79 8.58 10.15
CA GLU A 134 15.24 9.93 9.94
C GLU A 134 16.24 10.95 9.34
N ASN A 135 17.34 10.49 8.74
CA ASN A 135 18.40 11.37 8.26
C ASN A 135 18.26 11.75 6.77
N LEU A 136 18.81 12.91 6.40
CA LEU A 136 18.74 13.45 5.04
C LEU A 136 19.34 12.50 3.98
N ILE A 137 20.33 11.68 4.36
CA ILE A 137 20.95 10.73 3.45
C ILE A 137 19.95 9.62 3.08
N SER A 138 19.21 9.08 4.05
CA SER A 138 18.13 8.12 3.83
C SER A 138 17.02 8.72 2.98
N PHE A 139 16.66 9.99 3.21
CA PHE A 139 15.69 10.71 2.39
C PHE A 139 16.12 10.80 0.91
N VAL A 140 17.36 11.23 0.64
CA VAL A 140 17.89 11.32 -0.72
C VAL A 140 17.98 9.93 -1.37
N LYS A 141 18.47 8.92 -0.64
CA LYS A 141 18.55 7.54 -1.14
C LYS A 141 17.18 6.98 -1.50
N GLY A 142 16.15 7.22 -0.67
CA GLY A 142 14.78 6.80 -0.96
C GLY A 142 14.22 7.50 -2.20
N GLY A 143 14.43 8.82 -2.32
CA GLY A 143 14.03 9.59 -3.50
C GLY A 143 14.66 9.09 -4.80
N LEU A 144 15.96 8.75 -4.78
CA LEU A 144 16.65 8.16 -5.94
C LEU A 144 16.07 6.79 -6.33
N LYS A 145 15.72 5.94 -5.36
CA LYS A 145 15.07 4.65 -5.63
C LYS A 145 13.68 4.82 -6.25
N ILE A 146 12.88 5.77 -5.76
CA ILE A 146 11.56 6.10 -6.34
C ILE A 146 11.72 6.55 -7.80
N ARG A 147 12.70 7.41 -8.08
CA ARG A 147 13.00 7.86 -9.45
C ARG A 147 13.35 6.69 -10.36
N ASN A 148 14.24 5.81 -9.91
CA ASN A 148 14.64 4.65 -10.70
C ASN A 148 13.46 3.71 -10.95
N ALA A 149 12.62 3.46 -9.93
CA ALA A 149 11.40 2.68 -10.07
C ALA A 149 10.46 3.30 -11.12
N TYR A 150 10.19 4.60 -11.03
CA TYR A 150 9.34 5.32 -12.00
C TYR A 150 9.85 5.17 -13.44
N GLN A 151 11.16 5.33 -13.65
CA GLN A 151 11.77 5.16 -14.97
C GLN A 151 11.61 3.73 -15.51
N LEU A 152 11.77 2.71 -14.66
CA LEU A 152 11.57 1.32 -15.05
C LEU A 152 10.11 1.03 -15.39
N TYR A 153 9.15 1.51 -14.59
CA TYR A 153 7.73 1.40 -14.92
C TYR A 153 7.38 2.10 -16.23
N ARG A 154 7.96 3.28 -16.50
CA ARG A 154 7.82 3.97 -17.79
C ARG A 154 8.35 3.11 -18.94
N CYS A 155 9.52 2.47 -18.78
CA CYS A 155 10.04 1.53 -19.77
C CYS A 155 9.08 0.34 -19.99
N CYS A 156 8.55 -0.25 -18.92
CA CYS A 156 7.60 -1.35 -19.04
C CYS A 156 6.28 -0.92 -19.72
N LEU A 157 5.81 0.30 -19.48
CA LEU A 157 4.64 0.86 -20.17
C LEU A 157 4.90 1.04 -21.67
N ILE A 158 6.08 1.53 -22.06
CA ILE A 158 6.48 1.60 -23.48
C ILE A 158 6.55 0.20 -24.08
N ALA A 159 7.04 -0.81 -23.34
CA ALA A 159 7.05 -2.19 -23.80
C ALA A 159 5.63 -2.73 -24.04
N LEU A 160 4.66 -2.41 -23.17
CA LEU A 160 3.25 -2.74 -23.41
C LEU A 160 2.71 -2.11 -24.70
N GLU A 161 3.03 -0.84 -24.94
CA GLU A 161 2.60 -0.10 -26.15
C GLU A 161 3.21 -0.67 -27.43
N GLN A 162 4.49 -1.06 -27.39
CA GLN A 162 5.18 -1.70 -28.53
C GLN A 162 4.71 -3.12 -28.78
N ASN A 163 4.21 -3.79 -27.73
CA ASN A 163 3.63 -5.12 -27.81
C ASN A 163 4.58 -6.16 -28.46
N PRO A 164 5.78 -6.37 -27.88
CA PRO A 164 6.82 -7.21 -28.48
C PRO A 164 6.36 -8.66 -28.64
N PHE A 165 7.04 -9.40 -29.52
CA PHE A 165 6.69 -10.79 -29.82
C PHE A 165 6.61 -11.68 -28.57
N SER A 166 7.53 -11.51 -27.62
CA SER A 166 7.55 -12.28 -26.36
C SER A 166 6.34 -12.04 -25.45
N LEU A 167 5.71 -10.86 -25.55
CA LEU A 167 4.49 -10.53 -24.81
C LEU A 167 3.23 -10.93 -25.59
N LYS A 168 3.31 -10.96 -26.92
CA LYS A 168 2.19 -11.30 -27.80
C LYS A 168 1.86 -12.79 -27.68
N GLY A 169 0.70 -13.10 -27.11
CA GLY A 169 0.23 -14.47 -26.91
C GLY A 169 0.82 -15.17 -25.68
N SER A 170 1.61 -14.48 -24.86
CA SER A 170 2.09 -15.03 -23.58
C SER A 170 0.92 -15.28 -22.63
N SER A 171 0.92 -16.45 -21.98
CA SER A 171 -0.04 -16.78 -20.92
C SER A 171 0.11 -15.92 -19.66
N THR A 172 1.24 -15.23 -19.49
CA THR A 172 1.53 -14.35 -18.34
C THR A 172 1.34 -12.87 -18.67
N ARG A 173 0.84 -12.55 -19.88
CA ARG A 173 0.64 -11.18 -20.33
C ARG A 173 -0.18 -10.35 -19.35
N ALA A 174 -1.31 -10.89 -18.86
CA ALA A 174 -2.16 -10.19 -17.89
C ALA A 174 -1.41 -9.88 -16.58
N ASP A 175 -0.50 -10.75 -16.16
CA ASP A 175 0.30 -10.56 -14.94
C ASP A 175 1.36 -9.46 -15.08
N PHE A 176 1.88 -9.27 -16.30
CA PHE A 176 2.73 -8.13 -16.64
C PHE A 176 1.91 -6.84 -16.77
N GLU A 177 0.83 -6.86 -17.57
CA GLU A 177 -0.05 -5.71 -17.81
C GLU A 177 -0.58 -5.13 -16.50
N SER A 178 -1.16 -5.97 -15.64
CA SER A 178 -1.68 -5.56 -14.33
C SER A 178 -0.63 -4.89 -13.45
N GLY A 179 0.63 -5.37 -13.45
CA GLY A 179 1.68 -4.78 -12.63
C GLY A 179 2.17 -3.44 -13.16
N VAL A 180 2.31 -3.31 -14.49
CA VAL A 180 2.68 -2.03 -15.13
C VAL A 180 1.58 -0.99 -14.92
N GLU A 181 0.32 -1.38 -15.13
CA GLU A 181 -0.86 -0.55 -14.92
C GLU A 181 -1.01 -0.11 -13.46
N MET A 182 -0.81 -1.04 -12.51
CA MET A 182 -0.79 -0.74 -11.08
C MET A 182 0.27 0.33 -10.76
N GLY A 183 1.52 0.10 -11.17
CA GLY A 183 2.63 1.01 -10.86
C GLY A 183 2.49 2.38 -11.51
N MET A 184 2.32 2.41 -12.84
CA MET A 184 2.20 3.67 -13.57
C MET A 184 0.91 4.43 -13.24
N GLY A 185 -0.18 3.72 -13.00
CA GLY A 185 -1.44 4.30 -12.56
C GLY A 185 -1.29 4.97 -11.19
N THR A 186 -0.67 4.26 -10.23
CA THR A 186 -0.38 4.80 -8.89
C THR A 186 0.56 5.99 -8.96
N PHE A 187 1.64 5.93 -9.74
CA PHE A 187 2.57 7.05 -9.89
C PHE A 187 1.88 8.30 -10.42
N ASN A 188 1.14 8.17 -11.52
CA ASN A 188 0.42 9.28 -12.13
C ASN A 188 -0.59 9.90 -11.16
N LEU A 189 -1.34 9.06 -10.44
CA LEU A 189 -2.30 9.50 -9.44
C LEU A 189 -1.63 10.22 -8.27
N LEU A 190 -0.64 9.60 -7.62
CA LEU A 190 0.01 10.19 -6.44
C LEU A 190 0.76 11.48 -6.78
N LEU A 191 1.44 11.53 -7.93
CA LEU A 191 2.14 12.75 -8.38
C LEU A 191 1.16 13.89 -8.67
N SER A 192 -0.03 13.58 -9.21
CA SER A 192 -1.07 14.59 -9.47
C SER A 192 -1.65 15.22 -8.20
N LEU A 193 -1.52 14.54 -7.05
CA LEU A 193 -2.00 15.01 -5.75
C LEU A 193 -0.98 15.91 -5.03
N LEU A 194 0.26 15.99 -5.52
CA LEU A 194 1.27 16.82 -4.90
C LEU A 194 0.98 18.31 -5.11
N PRO A 195 1.26 19.16 -4.10
CA PRO A 195 1.15 20.60 -4.27
C PRO A 195 2.00 21.11 -5.46
N PRO A 196 1.53 22.10 -6.24
CA PRO A 196 2.22 22.54 -7.46
C PRO A 196 3.69 22.94 -7.28
N ARG A 197 4.06 23.44 -6.09
CA ARG A 197 5.46 23.79 -5.77
C ARG A 197 6.36 22.56 -5.68
N VAL A 198 5.84 21.46 -5.14
CA VAL A 198 6.58 20.19 -5.03
C VAL A 198 6.67 19.53 -6.40
N LEU A 199 5.57 19.51 -7.16
CA LEU A 199 5.53 18.94 -8.49
C LEU A 199 6.55 19.58 -9.44
N LYS A 200 6.64 20.92 -9.46
CA LYS A 200 7.64 21.66 -10.27
C LYS A 200 9.09 21.25 -9.99
N LEU A 201 9.41 20.90 -8.73
CA LEU A 201 10.76 20.44 -8.37
C LEU A 201 11.02 19.01 -8.88
N LEU A 202 10.00 18.17 -8.90
CA LEU A 202 10.08 16.78 -9.36
C LEU A 202 10.04 16.67 -10.89
N GLU A 203 9.34 17.57 -11.57
CA GLU A 203 9.30 17.66 -13.04
C GLU A 203 10.67 17.87 -13.65
N TRP A 204 11.53 18.68 -13.01
CA TRP A 204 12.92 18.86 -13.43
C TRP A 204 13.72 17.55 -13.40
N VAL A 205 13.33 16.60 -12.54
CA VAL A 205 13.94 15.28 -12.40
C VAL A 205 13.29 14.24 -13.33
N GLY A 206 12.23 14.63 -14.05
CA GLY A 206 11.52 13.82 -15.04
C GLY A 206 10.24 13.16 -14.55
N PHE A 207 9.74 13.52 -13.36
CA PHE A 207 8.44 13.06 -12.89
C PHE A 207 7.31 13.92 -13.45
N SER A 208 6.28 13.30 -14.00
CA SER A 208 5.02 13.96 -14.34
C SER A 208 3.86 13.11 -13.82
N GLY A 209 2.83 13.77 -13.31
CA GLY A 209 1.61 13.11 -12.85
C GLY A 209 0.39 13.62 -13.60
N ASP A 210 -0.39 12.68 -14.14
CA ASP A 210 -1.68 12.95 -14.76
C ASP A 210 -2.76 12.12 -14.05
N LYS A 211 -3.69 12.80 -13.37
CA LYS A 211 -4.74 12.12 -12.59
C LYS A 211 -5.62 11.23 -13.46
N GLU A 212 -6.06 11.71 -14.61
CA GLU A 212 -6.98 10.97 -15.50
C GLU A 212 -6.28 9.74 -16.07
N GLN A 213 -5.03 9.90 -16.50
CA GLN A 213 -4.22 8.76 -16.93
C GLN A 213 -3.99 7.77 -15.79
N GLY A 214 -3.76 8.25 -14.57
CA GLY A 214 -3.60 7.44 -13.37
C GLY A 214 -4.82 6.55 -13.10
N LEU A 215 -6.01 7.17 -13.07
CA LEU A 215 -7.28 6.48 -12.86
C LEU A 215 -7.59 5.49 -13.99
N PHE A 216 -7.35 5.89 -15.25
CA PHE A 216 -7.55 5.02 -16.42
C PHE A 216 -6.68 3.76 -16.36
N LEU A 217 -5.39 3.90 -16.05
CA LEU A 217 -4.47 2.77 -15.96
C LEU A 217 -4.88 1.83 -14.81
N LEU A 218 -5.23 2.36 -13.64
CA LEU A 218 -5.69 1.53 -12.52
C LEU A 218 -7.00 0.79 -12.84
N ASP A 219 -7.97 1.45 -13.49
CA ASP A 219 -9.22 0.80 -13.90
C ASP A 219 -8.97 -0.33 -14.91
N LYS A 220 -8.07 -0.10 -15.87
CA LYS A 220 -7.63 -1.14 -16.81
C LYS A 220 -6.99 -2.32 -16.08
N GLY A 221 -6.12 -2.04 -15.09
CA GLY A 221 -5.46 -3.03 -14.24
C GLY A 221 -6.44 -3.89 -13.46
N CYS A 222 -7.53 -3.31 -12.92
CA CYS A 222 -8.59 -4.04 -12.22
C CYS A 222 -9.31 -5.07 -13.11
N ASN A 223 -9.35 -4.82 -14.42
CA ASN A 223 -10.08 -5.63 -15.39
C ASN A 223 -9.20 -6.63 -16.14
N SER A 224 -7.88 -6.58 -15.94
CA SER A 224 -6.88 -7.43 -16.60
C SER A 224 -6.92 -8.92 -16.22
N LYS A 225 -7.46 -9.26 -15.04
CA LYS A 225 -7.36 -10.60 -14.40
C LYS A 225 -5.92 -11.05 -14.13
N GLY A 226 -4.98 -10.11 -14.09
CA GLY A 226 -3.59 -10.36 -13.73
C GLY A 226 -3.36 -10.39 -12.22
N LEU A 227 -2.15 -10.79 -11.81
CA LEU A 227 -1.74 -10.91 -10.41
C LEU A 227 -1.98 -9.64 -9.57
N ARG A 228 -1.88 -8.44 -10.17
CA ARG A 228 -2.02 -7.16 -9.45
C ARG A 228 -3.41 -6.52 -9.60
N ASP A 229 -4.40 -7.23 -10.13
CA ASP A 229 -5.75 -6.67 -10.34
C ASP A 229 -6.41 -6.17 -9.04
N ALA A 230 -6.30 -6.93 -7.94
CA ALA A 230 -6.80 -6.56 -6.63
C ALA A 230 -6.07 -5.34 -6.05
N MET A 231 -4.77 -5.19 -6.32
CA MET A 231 -4.00 -4.04 -5.86
C MET A 231 -4.41 -2.76 -6.58
N CYS A 232 -4.72 -2.85 -7.87
CA CYS A 232 -5.31 -1.73 -8.61
C CYS A 232 -6.63 -1.28 -7.98
N GLY A 233 -7.51 -2.24 -7.67
CA GLY A 233 -8.81 -1.96 -7.05
C GLY A 233 -8.69 -1.37 -5.65
N ILE A 234 -7.80 -1.91 -4.83
CA ILE A 234 -7.49 -1.36 -3.50
C ILE A 234 -6.94 0.07 -3.61
N THR A 235 -6.10 0.36 -4.61
CA THR A 235 -5.56 1.71 -4.84
C THR A 235 -6.68 2.69 -5.22
N LEU A 236 -7.59 2.29 -6.11
CA LEU A 236 -8.74 3.10 -6.52
C LEU A 236 -9.71 3.34 -5.35
N LEU A 237 -10.03 2.30 -4.58
CA LEU A 237 -10.86 2.42 -3.37
C LEU A 237 -10.19 3.33 -2.34
N GLY A 238 -8.88 3.18 -2.12
CA GLY A 238 -8.10 4.06 -1.25
C GLY A 238 -8.15 5.52 -1.73
N PHE A 239 -8.03 5.76 -3.03
CA PHE A 239 -8.15 7.10 -3.58
C PHE A 239 -9.53 7.71 -3.35
N HIS A 240 -10.60 7.07 -3.82
CA HIS A 240 -11.93 7.66 -3.78
C HIS A 240 -12.54 7.69 -2.37
N LEU A 241 -12.26 6.70 -1.52
CA LEU A 241 -12.89 6.56 -0.21
C LEU A 241 -12.02 7.07 0.95
N VAL A 242 -10.72 7.28 0.76
CA VAL A 242 -9.83 7.73 1.84
C VAL A 242 -9.12 9.02 1.47
N VAL A 243 -8.31 9.02 0.39
CA VAL A 243 -7.44 10.15 0.04
C VAL A 243 -8.24 11.37 -0.41
N SER A 244 -9.19 11.20 -1.33
CA SER A 244 -9.99 12.32 -1.85
C SER A 244 -10.80 13.03 -0.75
N PRO A 245 -11.55 12.31 0.12
CA PRO A 245 -12.23 12.93 1.25
C PRO A 245 -11.26 13.59 2.23
N LEU A 246 -10.12 12.96 2.53
CA LEU A 246 -9.12 13.49 3.47
C LEU A 246 -8.50 14.81 2.98
N LEU A 247 -8.22 14.91 1.68
CA LEU A 247 -7.67 16.12 1.07
C LEU A 247 -8.73 17.17 0.74
N GLY A 248 -10.02 16.83 0.84
CA GLY A 248 -11.13 17.73 0.52
C GLY A 248 -11.20 18.14 -0.96
N ILE A 249 -10.66 17.32 -1.86
CA ILE A 249 -10.58 17.64 -3.31
C ILE A 249 -11.88 17.36 -4.07
N GLY A 250 -12.81 16.59 -3.49
CA GLY A 250 -14.15 16.37 -4.07
C GLY A 250 -14.22 15.35 -5.21
N ASP A 251 -13.14 14.65 -5.51
CA ASP A 251 -13.03 13.68 -6.64
C ASP A 251 -13.47 12.25 -6.26
N SER A 252 -14.32 12.12 -5.25
CA SER A 252 -14.79 10.81 -4.79
C SER A 252 -15.87 10.26 -5.72
N ASP A 253 -15.60 9.12 -6.37
CA ASP A 253 -16.60 8.42 -7.17
C ASP A 253 -17.22 7.28 -6.35
N ILE A 254 -18.34 7.58 -5.71
CA ILE A 254 -19.07 6.65 -4.85
C ILE A 254 -19.72 5.52 -5.66
N SER A 255 -20.21 5.81 -6.87
CA SER A 255 -20.87 4.81 -7.73
C SER A 255 -19.85 3.79 -8.23
N TYR A 256 -18.71 4.28 -8.72
CA TYR A 256 -17.59 3.45 -9.11
C TYR A 256 -17.08 2.61 -7.94
N SER A 257 -16.87 3.24 -6.77
CA SER A 257 -16.38 2.55 -5.57
C SER A 257 -17.32 1.43 -5.12
N SER A 258 -18.63 1.70 -5.08
CA SER A 258 -19.64 0.70 -4.73
C SER A 258 -19.61 -0.50 -5.67
N LYS A 259 -19.59 -0.26 -6.98
CA LYS A 259 -19.58 -1.33 -8.00
C LYS A 259 -18.34 -2.23 -7.87
N HIS A 260 -17.17 -1.63 -7.72
CA HIS A 260 -15.91 -2.38 -7.65
C HIS A 260 -15.76 -3.11 -6.32
N LEU A 261 -16.15 -2.48 -5.22
CA LEU A 261 -16.12 -3.11 -3.91
C LEU A 261 -17.00 -4.37 -3.86
N SER A 262 -18.22 -4.32 -4.41
CA SER A 262 -19.12 -5.48 -4.44
C SER A 262 -18.47 -6.71 -5.09
N ARG A 263 -17.74 -6.54 -6.21
CA ARG A 263 -17.03 -7.65 -6.87
C ARG A 263 -15.96 -8.29 -5.96
N TYR A 264 -15.22 -7.48 -5.20
CA TYR A 264 -14.22 -8.01 -4.27
C TYR A 264 -14.87 -8.69 -3.07
N MET A 265 -15.98 -8.15 -2.56
CA MET A 265 -16.72 -8.78 -1.46
C MET A 265 -17.42 -10.07 -1.88
N GLU A 266 -17.83 -10.24 -3.14
CA GLU A 266 -18.30 -11.53 -3.66
C GLU A 266 -17.20 -12.59 -3.64
N THR A 267 -15.96 -12.19 -3.95
CA THR A 267 -14.80 -13.10 -4.00
C THR A 267 -14.20 -13.36 -2.62
N TYR A 268 -14.18 -12.33 -1.76
CA TYR A 268 -13.54 -12.30 -0.44
C TYR A 268 -14.48 -11.73 0.64
N PRO A 269 -15.63 -12.38 0.92
CA PRO A 269 -16.71 -11.80 1.75
C PRO A 269 -16.31 -11.48 3.19
N ASN A 270 -15.32 -12.18 3.74
CA ASN A 270 -14.84 -11.99 5.10
C ASN A 270 -13.48 -11.28 5.16
N SER A 271 -13.03 -10.66 4.07
CA SER A 271 -11.79 -9.87 4.08
C SER A 271 -11.94 -8.67 4.99
N SER A 272 -11.09 -8.54 6.00
CA SER A 272 -11.09 -7.39 6.92
C SER A 272 -10.87 -6.08 6.13
N LEU A 273 -10.00 -6.13 5.10
CA LEU A 273 -9.71 -4.99 4.23
C LEU A 273 -10.94 -4.54 3.42
N PHE A 274 -11.67 -5.47 2.80
CA PHE A 274 -12.86 -5.09 2.01
C PHE A 274 -14.05 -4.72 2.91
N LEU A 275 -14.18 -5.32 4.10
CA LEU A 275 -15.13 -4.85 5.12
C LEU A 275 -14.79 -3.42 5.61
N TYR A 276 -13.51 -3.10 5.76
CA TYR A 276 -13.07 -1.73 6.04
C TYR A 276 -13.49 -0.76 4.93
N PHE A 277 -13.27 -1.11 3.66
CA PHE A 277 -13.72 -0.27 2.54
C PHE A 277 -15.26 -0.16 2.45
N SER A 278 -15.99 -1.20 2.84
CA SER A 278 -17.46 -1.18 2.98
C SER A 278 -17.90 -0.14 4.02
N GLY A 279 -17.28 -0.16 5.21
CA GLY A 279 -17.50 0.87 6.21
C GLY A 279 -17.14 2.28 5.70
N ARG A 280 -16.02 2.43 4.99
CA ARG A 280 -15.59 3.73 4.43
C ARG A 280 -16.58 4.26 3.41
N LEU A 281 -17.11 3.41 2.53
CA LEU A 281 -18.13 3.78 1.56
C LEU A 281 -19.38 4.32 2.25
N LEU A 282 -19.91 3.59 3.25
CA LEU A 282 -21.06 4.02 4.04
C LEU A 282 -20.80 5.33 4.80
N GLN A 283 -19.60 5.47 5.39
CA GLN A 283 -19.20 6.68 6.10
C GLN A 283 -19.13 7.88 5.16
N THR A 284 -18.63 7.74 3.93
CA THR A 284 -18.64 8.81 2.91
C THR A 284 -20.04 9.19 2.45
N GLN A 285 -21.02 8.30 2.61
CA GLN A 285 -22.44 8.53 2.34
C GLN A 285 -23.20 9.04 3.58
N CYS A 286 -22.49 9.36 4.67
CA CYS A 286 -23.05 9.77 5.96
C CYS A 286 -23.94 8.70 6.63
N GLN A 287 -23.82 7.43 6.25
CA GLN A 287 -24.50 6.29 6.85
C GLN A 287 -23.69 5.74 8.03
N ILE A 288 -23.55 6.57 9.07
CA ILE A 288 -22.58 6.34 10.16
C ILE A 288 -22.92 5.10 11.00
N LYS A 289 -24.21 4.77 11.19
CA LYS A 289 -24.61 3.61 12.00
C LYS A 289 -24.24 2.31 11.29
N GLU A 290 -24.50 2.25 10.00
CA GLU A 290 -24.19 1.13 9.13
C GLU A 290 -22.67 0.97 8.96
N ALA A 291 -21.94 2.10 8.82
CA ALA A 291 -20.48 2.09 8.77
C ALA A 291 -19.85 1.46 10.04
N LEU A 292 -20.35 1.83 11.23
CA LEU A 292 -19.89 1.23 12.49
C LEU A 292 -20.10 -0.30 12.52
N ILE A 293 -21.24 -0.79 12.03
CA ILE A 293 -21.53 -2.23 11.95
C ILE A 293 -20.52 -2.94 11.03
N GLU A 294 -20.18 -2.35 9.88
CA GLU A 294 -19.19 -2.92 8.97
C GLU A 294 -17.77 -2.92 9.56
N TYR A 295 -17.39 -1.87 10.30
CA TYR A 295 -16.13 -1.85 11.04
C TYR A 295 -16.09 -2.89 12.16
N GLU A 296 -17.17 -3.06 12.91
CA GLU A 296 -17.30 -4.11 13.93
C GLU A 296 -17.16 -5.51 13.33
N LYS A 297 -17.79 -5.76 12.17
CA LYS A 297 -17.58 -7.00 11.40
C LYS A 297 -16.09 -7.15 11.04
N SER A 298 -15.48 -6.10 10.47
CA SER A 298 -14.06 -6.12 10.08
C SER A 298 -13.09 -6.44 11.23
N VAL A 299 -13.39 -6.01 12.46
CA VAL A 299 -12.54 -6.30 13.64
C VAL A 299 -12.87 -7.63 14.35
N SER A 300 -13.99 -8.27 13.98
CA SER A 300 -14.42 -9.56 14.54
C SER A 300 -13.92 -10.75 13.73
N VAL A 301 -13.50 -10.54 12.47
CA VAL A 301 -12.89 -11.61 11.68
C VAL A 301 -11.54 -11.99 12.26
N ASN A 302 -11.21 -13.28 12.23
CA ASN A 302 -9.90 -13.72 12.69
C ASN A 302 -8.82 -13.20 11.74
N ILE A 303 -7.85 -12.46 12.29
CA ILE A 303 -6.74 -11.90 11.53
C ILE A 303 -5.44 -12.09 12.29
N ASP A 304 -4.38 -12.42 11.54
CA ASP A 304 -3.05 -12.59 12.12
C ASP A 304 -2.48 -11.28 12.68
N TRP A 305 -2.84 -10.13 12.08
CA TRP A 305 -2.23 -8.83 12.36
C TRP A 305 -3.26 -7.82 12.88
N LYS A 306 -3.26 -7.60 14.19
CA LYS A 306 -4.15 -6.65 14.88
C LYS A 306 -4.06 -5.20 14.37
N GLN A 307 -2.97 -4.83 13.70
CA GLN A 307 -2.78 -3.50 13.12
C GLN A 307 -3.84 -3.17 12.07
N ILE A 308 -4.41 -4.19 11.41
CA ILE A 308 -5.53 -3.99 10.49
C ILE A 308 -6.79 -3.55 11.26
N HIS A 309 -7.00 -4.06 12.48
CA HIS A 309 -8.07 -3.58 13.35
C HIS A 309 -7.85 -2.14 13.80
N HIS A 310 -6.59 -1.71 14.00
CA HIS A 310 -6.29 -0.32 14.37
C HIS A 310 -6.77 0.67 13.29
N ILE A 311 -6.74 0.28 12.01
CA ILE A 311 -7.30 1.10 10.91
C ILE A 311 -8.81 1.27 11.09
N CYS A 312 -9.52 0.20 11.48
CA CYS A 312 -10.96 0.29 11.76
C CYS A 312 -11.24 1.11 13.03
N TYR A 313 -10.47 0.94 14.10
CA TYR A 313 -10.62 1.74 15.33
C TYR A 313 -10.45 3.24 15.08
N TRP A 314 -9.55 3.61 14.18
CA TRP A 314 -9.39 4.99 13.74
C TRP A 314 -10.68 5.54 13.10
N GLU A 315 -11.31 4.79 12.19
CA GLU A 315 -12.57 5.24 11.58
C GLU A 315 -13.74 5.22 12.56
N MET A 316 -13.83 4.19 13.43
CA MET A 316 -14.85 4.11 14.47
C MET A 316 -14.76 5.31 15.42
N MET A 317 -13.56 5.68 15.85
CA MET A 317 -13.30 6.88 16.66
C MET A 317 -13.92 8.14 16.03
N TRP A 318 -13.72 8.35 14.72
CA TRP A 318 -14.34 9.48 14.00
C TRP A 318 -15.86 9.34 13.86
N CYS A 319 -16.36 8.14 13.55
CA CYS A 319 -17.80 7.87 13.48
C CYS A 319 -18.52 8.19 14.80
N TYR A 320 -17.94 7.82 15.94
CA TYR A 320 -18.49 8.18 17.26
C TYR A 320 -18.37 9.68 17.54
N SER A 321 -17.26 10.31 17.17
CA SER A 321 -17.10 11.77 17.25
C SER A 321 -18.16 12.51 16.45
N PHE A 322 -18.48 12.07 15.23
CA PHE A 322 -19.54 12.67 14.39
C PHE A 322 -20.93 12.54 15.01
N LYS A 323 -21.15 11.50 15.81
CA LYS A 323 -22.40 11.29 16.56
C LYS A 323 -22.45 12.05 17.89
N GLY A 324 -21.37 12.71 18.29
CA GLY A 324 -21.22 13.33 19.61
C GLY A 324 -21.06 12.33 20.75
N ASP A 325 -20.78 11.05 20.45
CA ASP A 325 -20.51 10.02 21.45
C ASP A 325 -19.03 10.07 21.83
N TRP A 326 -18.70 11.04 22.67
CA TRP A 326 -17.33 11.31 23.06
C TRP A 326 -16.73 10.19 23.92
N SER A 327 -17.56 9.40 24.61
CA SER A 327 -17.13 8.26 25.44
C SER A 327 -16.50 7.17 24.58
N ASN A 328 -17.22 6.69 23.57
CA ASN A 328 -16.69 5.68 22.65
C ASN A 328 -15.55 6.25 21.80
N ALA A 329 -15.62 7.51 21.37
CA ALA A 329 -14.50 8.15 20.66
C ALA A 329 -13.21 8.16 21.51
N ALA A 330 -13.29 8.54 22.79
CA ALA A 330 -12.15 8.53 23.70
C ALA A 330 -11.63 7.11 23.98
N MET A 331 -12.52 6.11 24.07
CA MET A 331 -12.13 4.71 24.23
C MET A 331 -11.24 4.24 23.08
N TYR A 332 -11.68 4.41 21.82
CA TYR A 332 -10.86 4.01 20.67
C TYR A 332 -9.57 4.82 20.54
N ALA A 333 -9.60 6.13 20.85
CA ALA A 333 -8.40 6.95 20.89
C ALA A 333 -7.39 6.43 21.93
N SER A 334 -7.86 5.97 23.10
CA SER A 334 -7.01 5.35 24.13
C SER A 334 -6.37 4.06 23.63
N ILE A 335 -7.15 3.15 23.05
CA ILE A 335 -6.65 1.87 22.51
C ILE A 335 -5.55 2.15 21.47
N LEU A 336 -5.78 3.09 20.56
CA LEU A 336 -4.79 3.48 19.54
C LEU A 336 -3.54 4.10 20.17
N ALA A 337 -3.68 4.98 21.16
CA ALA A 337 -2.55 5.59 21.85
C ALA A 337 -1.67 4.58 22.59
N ASP A 338 -2.29 3.54 23.17
CA ASP A 338 -1.61 2.52 23.96
C ASP A 338 -0.98 1.44 23.07
N GLU A 339 -1.69 1.00 22.03
CA GLU A 339 -1.28 -0.17 21.25
C GLU A 339 -0.53 0.15 19.94
N SER A 340 -0.86 1.25 19.28
CA SER A 340 -0.30 1.55 17.95
C SER A 340 1.06 2.23 18.07
N LYS A 341 1.98 1.86 17.19
CA LYS A 341 3.28 2.55 17.06
C LYS A 341 3.22 3.74 16.11
N TRP A 342 2.17 3.81 15.29
CA TRP A 342 1.93 4.93 14.40
C TRP A 342 1.34 6.11 15.17
N SER A 343 1.71 7.33 14.80
CA SER A 343 1.00 8.57 15.18
C SER A 343 0.60 8.72 16.66
N LYS A 344 1.41 8.20 17.61
CA LYS A 344 1.10 8.21 19.05
C LYS A 344 0.73 9.59 19.58
N SER A 345 1.45 10.62 19.12
CA SER A 345 1.14 12.02 19.45
C SER A 345 -0.30 12.39 19.08
N SER A 346 -0.73 12.04 17.87
CA SER A 346 -2.07 12.33 17.36
C SER A 346 -3.13 11.61 18.17
N TYR A 347 -2.94 10.32 18.49
CA TYR A 347 -3.90 9.55 19.27
C TYR A 347 -4.03 10.08 20.71
N LYS A 348 -2.91 10.45 21.36
CA LYS A 348 -2.93 11.07 22.69
C LYS A 348 -3.61 12.43 22.69
N TYR A 349 -3.35 13.26 21.68
CA TYR A 349 -4.02 14.54 21.51
C TYR A 349 -5.53 14.35 21.32
N MET A 350 -5.94 13.42 20.45
CA MET A 350 -7.36 13.11 20.20
C MET A 350 -8.04 12.57 21.45
N HIS A 351 -7.39 11.67 22.18
CA HIS A 351 -7.89 11.16 23.46
C HIS A 351 -8.12 12.32 24.45
N ALA A 352 -7.15 13.21 24.63
CA ALA A 352 -7.30 14.39 25.47
C ALA A 352 -8.45 15.29 25.00
N ALA A 353 -8.56 15.56 23.70
CA ALA A 353 -9.62 16.38 23.12
C ALA A 353 -11.01 15.77 23.36
N PHE A 354 -11.19 14.47 23.14
CA PHE A 354 -12.47 13.80 23.38
C PHE A 354 -12.84 13.77 24.86
N LEU A 355 -11.86 13.60 25.76
CA LEU A 355 -12.11 13.76 27.20
C LEU A 355 -12.59 15.19 27.51
N ILE A 356 -11.93 16.23 27.01
CA ILE A 356 -12.38 17.63 27.20
C ILE A 356 -13.85 17.79 26.76
N MET A 357 -14.24 17.21 25.62
CA MET A 357 -15.62 17.24 25.14
C MET A 357 -16.62 16.49 26.03
N GLN A 358 -16.19 15.51 26.83
CA GLN A 358 -17.02 14.82 27.83
C GLN A 358 -17.21 15.63 29.12
N GLN A 359 -16.36 16.62 29.42
CA GLN A 359 -16.42 17.37 30.69
C GLN A 359 -17.79 17.98 31.04
N PRO A 360 -18.66 18.40 30.09
CA PRO A 360 -20.02 18.85 30.43
C PRO A 360 -20.87 17.76 31.11
N GLU A 361 -20.60 16.47 30.87
CA GLU A 361 -21.38 15.33 31.40
C GLU A 361 -20.90 14.86 32.79
N CYS A 362 -19.62 15.05 33.13
CA CYS A 362 -18.99 14.54 34.37
C CYS A 362 -18.98 15.51 35.56
N ASN A 363 -19.49 16.74 35.42
CA ASN A 363 -19.42 17.79 36.45
C ASN A 363 -20.29 17.57 37.72
N LYS A 364 -20.76 16.34 37.95
CA LYS A 364 -21.58 16.00 39.13
C LYS A 364 -20.74 15.58 40.35
N ASP A 365 -19.48 15.19 40.17
CA ASP A 365 -18.55 14.78 41.25
C ASP A 365 -17.19 15.50 41.14
N LEU A 366 -16.84 16.25 42.18
CA LEU A 366 -15.60 17.05 42.29
C LEU A 366 -14.33 16.18 42.22
N ASN A 367 -14.34 14.98 42.80
CA ASN A 367 -13.17 14.10 42.79
C ASN A 367 -12.95 13.50 41.41
N GLN A 368 -14.02 13.11 40.72
CA GLN A 368 -13.95 12.64 39.34
C GLN A 368 -13.47 13.75 38.41
N SER A 369 -14.01 14.96 38.54
CA SER A 369 -13.59 16.13 37.76
C SER A 369 -12.09 16.41 37.88
N LYS A 370 -11.53 16.32 39.10
CA LYS A 370 -10.08 16.50 39.34
C LYS A 370 -9.24 15.42 38.65
N LEU A 371 -9.56 14.14 38.85
CA LEU A 371 -8.86 13.02 38.20
C LEU A 371 -8.90 13.12 36.67
N PHE A 372 -10.03 13.57 36.14
CA PHE A 372 -10.23 13.72 34.72
C PHE A 372 -9.35 14.83 34.13
N LYS A 373 -9.24 15.95 34.85
CA LYS A 373 -8.34 17.05 34.48
C LYS A 373 -6.87 16.63 34.52
N GLU A 374 -6.44 15.92 35.58
CA GLU A 374 -5.07 15.40 35.70
C GLU A 374 -4.73 14.43 34.54
N LYS A 375 -5.68 13.58 34.13
CA LYS A 375 -5.51 12.69 32.97
C LYS A 375 -5.34 13.48 31.66
N ILE A 376 -6.12 14.52 31.44
CA ILE A 376 -6.03 15.37 30.24
C ILE A 376 -4.67 16.08 30.19
N GLU A 377 -4.24 16.68 31.30
CA GLU A 377 -2.94 17.37 31.40
C GLU A 377 -1.79 16.41 31.09
N LYS A 378 -1.80 15.22 31.71
CA LYS A 378 -0.81 14.17 31.43
C LYS A 378 -0.78 13.76 29.95
N LEU A 379 -1.94 13.56 29.32
CA LEU A 379 -2.01 13.19 27.91
C LEU A 379 -1.39 14.27 27.02
N LEU A 380 -1.70 15.55 27.29
CA LEU A 380 -1.17 16.69 26.53
C LEU A 380 0.35 16.84 26.70
N ASP A 381 0.89 16.63 27.89
CA ASP A 381 2.34 16.62 28.13
C ASP A 381 3.02 15.51 27.34
N GLU A 382 2.40 14.33 27.29
CA GLU A 382 2.91 13.18 26.55
C GLU A 382 2.84 13.35 25.03
N VAL A 383 1.97 14.23 24.48
CA VAL A 383 1.93 14.53 23.04
C VAL A 383 3.30 14.99 22.54
N VAL A 384 3.95 15.90 23.26
CA VAL A 384 5.25 16.45 22.85
C VAL A 384 6.34 15.37 22.92
N GLN A 385 6.28 14.51 23.93
CA GLN A 385 7.25 13.44 24.15
C GLN A 385 7.19 12.34 23.09
N HIS A 386 6.01 12.12 22.50
CA HIS A 386 5.79 11.07 21.50
C HIS A 386 5.82 11.60 20.07
N LYS A 387 6.33 12.83 19.85
CA LYS A 387 6.49 13.39 18.52
C LYS A 387 7.57 12.61 17.79
N GLN A 388 7.18 11.93 16.72
CA GLN A 388 8.08 11.16 15.88
C GLN A 388 8.07 11.72 14.47
N ARG A 389 9.25 11.76 13.83
CA ARG A 389 9.38 12.15 12.43
C ARG A 389 9.34 10.90 11.56
N ILE A 390 8.19 10.62 10.95
CA ILE A 390 7.96 9.41 10.15
C ILE A 390 8.70 9.46 8.80
N ALA A 391 8.82 10.65 8.20
CA ALA A 391 9.57 10.87 6.98
C ALA A 391 10.24 12.25 7.06
N GLY A 392 11.45 12.30 6.49
CA GLY A 392 12.61 12.98 7.06
C GLY A 392 12.70 14.48 6.98
#